data_AF-A0A942BFF6-F1
#
_entry.id   AF-A0A942BFF6-F1
#
_cell.length_a   1.000
_cell.length_b   1.000
_cell.length_c   1.000
_cell.angle_alpha   90.00
_cell.angle_beta   90.00
_cell.angle_gamma   90.00
#
_symmetry.space_group_name_H-M   'P 1'
#
loop_
_entity.id
_entity.type
_entity.pdbx_description
1 polymer ?
#
loop_
_entity_poly.entity_id
_entity_poly.type
_entity_poly.pdbx_seq_one_letter_code
_entity_poly.pdbx_strand_id
1 'polypeptide(L)'
;MPDEIEVETKELQEAIREVHDEAAELKEGSTWLKYIGISTAILAVFAAIGALQAGHIANEAMVSRMESVDLWNEYQAKRIKATMYMLQVNDIKDRAASSPYMDGYEKKRVEEESDANDIKPKAERLAKDSEHLMRTHGLFAMAVTMTQIAVAGGAIAALTRMKSIWIGGMLLGLIGIGMILMGMFS
;
A
#
# COMPACT_ATOMS: atom_id res chain seq x y z
N MET A 1 43.86 65.92 14.56
CA MET A 1 42.65 65.09 14.70
C MET A 1 42.75 63.83 13.82
N PRO A 2 43.76 62.95 14.01
CA PRO A 2 43.82 61.67 13.29
C PRO A 2 42.97 60.55 13.93
N ASP A 3 42.71 60.63 15.24
CA ASP A 3 42.05 59.55 15.99
C ASP A 3 40.55 59.38 15.67
N GLU A 4 39.86 60.45 15.26
CA GLU A 4 38.43 60.40 14.87
C GLU A 4 38.19 59.62 13.56
N ILE A 5 39.12 59.75 12.59
CA ILE A 5 38.99 59.11 11.27
C ILE A 5 39.30 57.59 11.37
N GLU A 6 40.19 57.18 12.27
CA GLU A 6 40.46 55.76 12.54
C GLU A 6 39.32 55.06 13.28
N VAL A 7 38.55 55.78 14.10
CA VAL A 7 37.40 55.23 14.83
C VAL A 7 36.21 55.04 13.88
N GLU A 8 35.89 56.04 13.05
CA GLU A 8 34.82 55.91 12.03
C GLU A 8 35.09 54.79 11.02
N THR A 9 36.35 54.60 10.62
CA THR A 9 36.71 53.53 9.66
C THR A 9 36.66 52.14 10.28
N LYS A 10 36.94 51.98 11.58
CA LYS A 10 36.77 50.71 12.29
C LYS A 10 35.32 50.36 12.50
N GLU A 11 34.50 51.30 12.94
CA GLU A 11 33.05 51.08 13.10
C GLU A 11 32.38 50.73 11.76
N LEU A 12 32.80 51.38 10.67
CA LEU A 12 32.34 51.06 9.32
C LEU A 12 32.76 49.64 8.88
N GLN A 13 34.00 49.23 9.18
CA GLN A 13 34.48 47.89 8.88
C GLN A 13 33.77 46.82 9.71
N GLU A 14 33.45 47.10 10.97
CA GLU A 14 32.70 46.22 11.86
C GLU A 14 31.25 46.05 11.39
N ALA A 15 30.59 47.14 11.03
CA ALA A 15 29.24 47.12 10.46
C ALA A 15 29.17 46.37 9.12
N ILE A 16 30.16 46.54 8.24
CA ILE A 16 30.23 45.78 6.97
C ILE A 16 30.43 44.28 7.24
N ARG A 17 31.23 43.93 8.25
CA ARG A 17 31.51 42.54 8.62
C ARG A 17 30.28 41.88 9.26
N GLU A 18 29.57 42.60 10.12
CA GLU A 18 28.31 42.16 10.72
C GLU A 18 27.24 41.91 9.65
N VAL A 19 27.06 42.83 8.70
CA VAL A 19 26.14 42.66 7.55
C VAL A 19 26.58 41.50 6.64
N HIS A 20 27.89 41.28 6.49
CA HIS A 20 28.41 40.16 5.70
C HIS A 20 28.14 38.81 6.37
N ASP A 21 28.36 38.70 7.68
CA ASP A 21 28.14 37.49 8.46
C ASP A 21 26.64 37.17 8.53
N GLU A 22 25.78 38.18 8.72
CA GLU A 22 24.32 38.02 8.70
C GLU A 22 23.81 37.59 7.30
N ALA A 23 24.37 38.16 6.22
CA ALA A 23 24.09 37.74 4.84
C ALA A 23 24.60 36.33 4.53
N ALA A 24 25.71 35.91 5.13
CA ALA A 24 26.26 34.55 5.01
C ALA A 24 25.36 33.53 5.73
N GLU A 25 24.88 33.84 6.94
CA GLU A 25 23.92 32.99 7.67
C GLU A 25 22.58 32.86 6.94
N LEU A 26 22.07 33.94 6.34
CA LEU A 26 20.86 33.91 5.51
C LEU A 26 21.07 33.08 4.24
N LYS A 27 22.24 33.16 3.60
CA LYS A 27 22.60 32.31 2.44
C LYS A 27 22.75 30.84 2.83
N GLU A 28 23.38 30.54 3.96
CA GLU A 28 23.49 29.17 4.47
C GLU A 28 22.11 28.59 4.78
N GLY A 29 21.24 29.36 5.45
CA GLY A 29 19.86 28.98 5.73
C GLY A 29 19.02 28.75 4.46
N SER A 30 19.20 29.60 3.44
CA SER A 30 18.56 29.45 2.12
C SER A 30 19.04 28.20 1.37
N THR A 31 20.35 27.93 1.41
CA THR A 31 20.96 26.78 0.74
C THR A 31 20.55 25.48 1.44
N TRP A 32 20.51 25.48 2.77
CA TRP A 32 20.00 24.37 3.58
C TRP A 32 18.53 24.05 3.30
N LEU A 33 17.66 25.05 3.26
CA LEU A 33 16.25 24.87 2.90
C LEU A 33 16.07 24.28 1.49
N LYS A 34 16.91 24.70 0.52
CA LYS A 34 16.92 24.11 -0.82
C LYS A 34 17.26 22.62 -0.80
N TYR A 35 18.27 22.21 -0.02
CA TYR A 35 18.61 20.79 0.13
C TYR A 35 17.49 19.97 0.79
N ILE A 36 16.83 20.51 1.83
CA ILE A 36 15.66 19.86 2.43
C ILE A 36 14.54 19.69 1.40
N GLY A 37 14.24 20.74 0.63
CA GLY A 37 13.21 20.71 -0.41
C GLY A 37 13.48 19.65 -1.48
N ILE A 38 14.71 19.59 -2.00
CA ILE A 38 15.12 18.59 -3.00
C ILE A 38 15.06 17.18 -2.42
N SER A 39 15.58 16.96 -1.20
CA SER A 39 15.56 15.64 -0.55
C SER A 39 14.13 15.14 -0.30
N THR A 40 13.24 16.03 0.14
CA THR A 40 11.82 15.73 0.36
C THR A 40 11.10 15.42 -0.95
N ALA A 41 11.41 16.17 -2.02
CA ALA A 41 10.84 15.91 -3.34
C ALA A 41 11.26 14.53 -3.89
N ILE A 42 12.52 14.14 -3.72
CA ILE A 42 13.02 12.82 -4.12
C ILE A 42 12.30 11.72 -3.31
N LEU A 43 12.21 11.86 -1.99
CA LEU A 43 11.48 10.91 -1.14
C LEU A 43 10.01 10.79 -1.53
N ALA A 44 9.35 11.90 -1.88
CA ALA A 44 7.96 11.90 -2.33
C ALA A 44 7.77 11.15 -3.66
N VAL A 45 8.71 11.27 -4.60
CA VAL A 45 8.67 10.49 -5.85
C VAL A 45 8.79 8.99 -5.58
N PHE A 46 9.73 8.57 -4.72
CA PHE A 46 9.84 7.16 -4.33
C PHE A 46 8.60 6.66 -3.57
N ALA A 47 8.03 7.48 -2.69
CA ALA A 47 6.76 7.17 -2.02
C ALA A 47 5.62 6.94 -3.02
N ALA A 48 5.52 7.80 -4.03
CA ALA A 48 4.50 7.71 -5.07
C ALA A 48 4.68 6.44 -5.92
N ILE A 49 5.91 6.09 -6.28
CA ILE A 49 6.22 4.85 -7.02
C ILE A 49 5.85 3.63 -6.16
N GLY A 50 6.25 3.61 -4.89
CA GLY A 50 5.90 2.55 -3.95
C GLY A 50 4.38 2.40 -3.78
N ALA A 51 3.65 3.51 -3.67
CA ALA A 51 2.20 3.52 -3.57
C ALA A 51 1.51 3.02 -4.85
N LEU A 52 2.03 3.36 -6.03
CA LEU A 52 1.52 2.88 -7.30
C LEU A 52 1.71 1.36 -7.43
N GLN A 53 2.90 0.85 -7.08
CA GLN A 53 3.21 -0.57 -7.12
C GLN A 53 2.37 -1.35 -6.10
N ALA A 54 2.21 -0.81 -4.88
CA ALA A 54 1.32 -1.35 -3.87
C ALA A 54 -0.11 -1.47 -4.43
N GLY A 55 -0.63 -0.39 -5.00
CA GLY A 55 -1.97 -0.34 -5.57
C GLY A 55 -2.17 -1.36 -6.70
N HIS A 56 -1.17 -1.54 -7.57
CA HIS A 56 -1.24 -2.53 -8.65
C HIS A 56 -1.35 -3.96 -8.11
N ILE A 57 -0.48 -4.34 -7.17
CA ILE A 57 -0.51 -5.67 -6.54
C ILE A 57 -1.81 -5.88 -5.75
N ALA A 58 -2.30 -4.86 -5.04
CA ALA A 58 -3.58 -4.92 -4.34
C ALA A 58 -4.75 -5.16 -5.29
N ASN A 59 -4.74 -4.47 -6.44
CA ASN A 59 -5.78 -4.58 -7.44
C ASN A 59 -5.81 -5.98 -8.05
N GLU A 60 -4.63 -6.53 -8.39
CA GLU A 60 -4.52 -7.90 -8.90
C GLU A 60 -4.97 -8.95 -7.85
N ALA A 61 -4.55 -8.79 -6.60
CA ALA A 61 -5.02 -9.62 -5.49
C ALA A 61 -6.54 -9.57 -5.31
N MET A 62 -7.12 -8.37 -5.46
CA MET A 62 -8.56 -8.13 -5.32
C MET A 62 -9.34 -8.75 -6.46
N VAL A 63 -8.87 -8.65 -7.71
CA VAL A 63 -9.49 -9.32 -8.87
C VAL A 63 -9.50 -10.83 -8.67
N SER A 64 -8.35 -11.43 -8.33
CA SER A 64 -8.27 -12.87 -8.03
C SER A 64 -9.19 -13.28 -6.87
N ARG A 65 -9.33 -12.41 -5.86
CA ARG A 65 -10.26 -12.64 -4.75
C ARG A 65 -11.71 -12.61 -5.19
N MET A 66 -12.09 -11.65 -6.04
CA MET A 66 -13.45 -11.56 -6.60
C MET A 66 -13.79 -12.81 -7.41
N GLU A 67 -12.89 -13.28 -8.28
CA GLU A 67 -13.10 -14.51 -9.04
C GLU A 67 -13.27 -15.74 -8.12
N SER A 68 -12.46 -15.84 -7.04
CA SER A 68 -12.62 -16.89 -6.03
C SER A 68 -13.99 -16.84 -5.33
N VAL A 69 -14.44 -15.63 -4.97
CA VAL A 69 -15.76 -15.40 -4.35
C VAL A 69 -16.88 -15.79 -5.31
N ASP A 70 -16.78 -15.43 -6.59
CA ASP A 70 -17.77 -15.78 -7.60
C ASP A 70 -17.88 -17.31 -7.78
N LEU A 71 -16.75 -18.01 -7.85
CA LEU A 71 -16.74 -19.48 -7.89
C LEU A 71 -17.29 -20.10 -6.61
N TRP A 72 -17.03 -19.50 -5.44
CA TRP A 72 -17.61 -19.97 -4.18
C TRP A 72 -19.13 -19.77 -4.15
N ASN A 73 -19.61 -18.63 -4.64
CA ASN A 73 -21.04 -18.36 -4.78
C ASN A 73 -21.70 -19.35 -5.74
N GLU A 74 -21.05 -19.67 -6.85
CA GLU A 74 -21.52 -20.68 -7.80
C GLU A 74 -21.59 -22.07 -7.14
N TYR A 75 -20.53 -22.49 -6.44
CA TYR A 75 -20.51 -23.73 -5.67
C TYR A 75 -21.67 -23.81 -4.67
N GLN A 76 -21.93 -22.74 -3.92
CA GLN A 76 -23.03 -22.70 -2.95
C GLN A 76 -24.39 -22.78 -3.65
N ALA A 77 -24.57 -22.08 -4.77
CA ALA A 77 -25.80 -22.15 -5.55
C ALA A 77 -26.07 -23.57 -6.08
N LYS A 78 -25.04 -24.25 -6.59
CA LYS A 78 -25.10 -25.65 -7.04
C LYS A 78 -25.48 -26.61 -5.90
N ARG A 79 -24.86 -26.45 -4.73
CA ARG A 79 -25.18 -27.20 -3.50
C ARG A 79 -26.63 -27.00 -3.04
N ILE A 80 -27.15 -25.78 -3.12
CA ILE A 80 -28.55 -25.48 -2.80
C ILE A 80 -29.49 -26.17 -3.79
N LYS A 81 -29.20 -26.14 -5.10
CA LYS A 81 -30.00 -26.85 -6.12
C LYS A 81 -30.00 -28.36 -5.89
N ALA A 82 -28.85 -28.96 -5.62
CA ALA A 82 -28.76 -30.38 -5.28
C ALA A 82 -29.61 -30.71 -4.03
N THR A 83 -29.52 -29.89 -2.99
CA THR A 83 -30.33 -30.05 -1.77
C THR A 83 -31.84 -29.94 -2.09
N MET A 84 -32.23 -29.02 -2.97
CA MET A 84 -33.62 -28.86 -3.41
C MET A 84 -34.13 -30.08 -4.18
N TYR A 85 -33.29 -30.70 -5.03
CA TYR A 85 -33.64 -31.95 -5.70
C TYR A 85 -33.73 -33.13 -4.73
N MET A 86 -32.83 -33.20 -3.74
CA MET A 86 -32.88 -34.20 -2.68
C MET A 86 -34.18 -34.11 -1.88
N LEU A 87 -34.60 -32.90 -1.51
CA LEU A 87 -35.88 -32.66 -0.81
C LEU A 87 -37.08 -33.10 -1.65
N GLN A 88 -37.08 -32.82 -2.95
CA GLN A 88 -38.15 -33.27 -3.87
C GLN A 88 -38.21 -34.80 -3.97
N VAL A 89 -37.05 -35.47 -4.08
CA VAL A 89 -37.00 -36.93 -4.09
C VAL A 89 -37.55 -37.52 -2.78
N ASN A 90 -37.20 -36.94 -1.64
CA ASN A 90 -37.68 -37.39 -0.34
C ASN A 90 -39.19 -37.17 -0.17
N ASP A 91 -39.73 -36.00 -0.56
CA ASP A 91 -41.17 -35.74 -0.52
C ASP A 91 -41.96 -36.71 -1.42
N ILE A 92 -41.42 -37.05 -2.59
CA ILE A 92 -42.02 -38.06 -3.48
C ILE A 92 -42.03 -39.43 -2.80
N LYS A 93 -40.91 -39.86 -2.19
CA LYS A 93 -40.80 -41.15 -1.50
C LYS A 93 -41.77 -41.28 -0.33
N ASP A 94 -41.98 -40.20 0.42
CA ASP A 94 -42.90 -40.16 1.56
C ASP A 94 -44.37 -40.24 1.11
N ARG A 95 -44.72 -39.74 -0.09
CA ARG A 95 -46.09 -39.72 -0.62
C ARG A 95 -46.43 -40.90 -1.52
N ALA A 96 -45.45 -41.47 -2.23
CA ALA A 96 -45.65 -42.57 -3.17
C ALA A 96 -44.39 -43.44 -3.30
N ALA A 97 -44.55 -44.76 -3.21
CA ALA A 97 -43.44 -45.72 -3.24
C ALA A 97 -42.65 -45.73 -4.57
N SER A 98 -43.24 -45.29 -5.69
CA SER A 98 -42.52 -45.09 -6.94
C SER A 98 -43.18 -44.01 -7.81
N SER A 99 -42.37 -43.15 -8.41
CA SER A 99 -42.80 -42.12 -9.35
C SER A 99 -41.82 -42.06 -10.52
N PRO A 100 -42.29 -41.97 -11.79
CA PRO A 100 -41.43 -41.86 -12.97
C PRO A 100 -40.58 -40.58 -12.99
N TYR A 101 -40.90 -39.58 -12.16
CA TYR A 101 -40.14 -38.33 -12.05
C TYR A 101 -38.93 -38.42 -11.09
N MET A 102 -38.87 -39.46 -10.26
CA MET A 102 -37.85 -39.63 -9.22
C MET A 102 -36.45 -39.80 -9.79
N ASP A 103 -36.28 -40.66 -10.81
CA ASP A 103 -34.99 -40.89 -11.47
C ASP A 103 -34.46 -39.62 -12.16
N GLY A 104 -35.37 -38.79 -12.69
CA GLY A 104 -35.03 -37.51 -13.29
C GLY A 104 -34.48 -36.50 -12.27
N TYR A 105 -35.06 -36.43 -11.08
CA TYR A 105 -34.57 -35.54 -10.01
C TYR A 105 -33.29 -36.07 -9.37
N GLU A 106 -33.16 -37.38 -9.20
CA GLU A 106 -31.93 -37.99 -8.69
C GLU A 106 -30.74 -37.73 -9.63
N LYS A 107 -30.96 -37.88 -10.95
CA LYS A 107 -29.94 -37.55 -11.96
C LYS A 107 -29.51 -36.09 -11.88
N LYS A 108 -30.47 -35.16 -11.79
CA LYS A 108 -30.18 -33.71 -11.64
C LYS A 108 -29.45 -33.39 -10.34
N ARG A 109 -29.76 -34.07 -9.23
CA ARG A 109 -29.01 -33.93 -7.98
C ARG A 109 -27.54 -34.28 -8.17
N VAL A 110 -27.28 -35.46 -8.74
CA VAL A 110 -25.92 -35.97 -8.96
C VAL A 110 -25.13 -35.06 -9.90
N GLU A 111 -25.77 -34.55 -10.94
CA GLU A 111 -25.18 -33.59 -11.88
C GLU A 111 -24.77 -32.28 -11.16
N GLU A 112 -25.67 -31.66 -10.39
CA GLU A 112 -25.37 -30.42 -9.66
C GLU A 112 -24.33 -30.63 -8.54
N GLU A 113 -24.27 -31.82 -7.91
CA GLU A 113 -23.22 -32.19 -6.95
C GLU A 113 -21.86 -32.39 -7.62
N SER A 114 -21.83 -33.00 -8.81
CA SER A 114 -20.61 -33.19 -9.59
C SER A 114 -20.04 -31.84 -10.02
N ASP A 115 -20.88 -30.97 -10.60
CA ASP A 115 -20.49 -29.61 -11.00
C ASP A 115 -19.92 -28.82 -9.81
N ALA A 116 -20.56 -28.93 -8.64
CA ALA A 116 -20.08 -28.27 -7.43
C ALA A 116 -18.68 -28.77 -7.03
N ASN A 117 -18.43 -30.08 -7.10
CA ASN A 117 -17.12 -30.65 -6.75
C ASN A 117 -16.01 -30.23 -7.72
N ASP A 118 -16.34 -29.94 -8.98
CA ASP A 118 -15.37 -29.44 -9.98
C ASP A 118 -15.05 -27.95 -9.79
N ILE A 119 -15.98 -27.17 -9.24
CA ILE A 119 -15.81 -25.72 -8.97
C ILE A 119 -14.99 -25.47 -7.70
N LYS A 120 -15.21 -26.28 -6.65
CA LYS A 120 -14.54 -26.14 -5.35
C LYS A 120 -13.01 -26.02 -5.43
N PRO A 121 -12.26 -26.90 -6.11
CA PRO A 121 -10.80 -26.79 -6.17
C PRO A 121 -10.33 -25.54 -6.92
N LYS A 122 -11.11 -25.04 -7.88
CA LYS A 122 -10.79 -23.80 -8.60
C LYS A 122 -10.95 -22.58 -7.69
N ALA A 123 -12.04 -22.53 -6.92
CA ALA A 123 -12.26 -21.47 -5.92
C ALA A 123 -11.16 -21.45 -4.85
N GLU A 124 -10.76 -22.62 -4.34
CA GLU A 124 -9.71 -22.76 -3.32
C GLU A 124 -8.31 -22.37 -3.85
N ARG A 125 -8.01 -22.67 -5.12
CA ARG A 125 -6.75 -22.25 -5.74
C ARG A 125 -6.64 -20.73 -5.84
N LEU A 126 -7.68 -20.08 -6.38
CA LEU A 126 -7.71 -18.63 -6.50
C LEU A 126 -7.71 -17.93 -5.13
N ALA A 127 -8.33 -18.53 -4.11
CA ALA A 127 -8.27 -18.02 -2.74
C ALA A 127 -6.83 -18.02 -2.19
N LYS A 128 -6.09 -19.10 -2.41
CA LYS A 128 -4.67 -19.20 -2.00
C LYS A 128 -3.78 -18.22 -2.75
N ASP A 129 -3.98 -18.09 -4.07
CA ASP A 129 -3.22 -17.17 -4.91
C ASP A 129 -3.46 -15.71 -4.46
N SER A 130 -4.72 -15.35 -4.18
CA SER A 130 -5.09 -14.05 -3.64
C SER A 130 -4.50 -13.78 -2.24
N GLU A 131 -4.51 -14.76 -1.33
CA GLU A 131 -3.93 -14.60 0.01
C GLU A 131 -2.41 -14.34 -0.06
N HIS A 132 -1.71 -15.00 -0.99
CA HIS A 132 -0.29 -14.77 -1.23
C HIS A 132 -0.03 -13.33 -1.70
N LEU A 133 -0.79 -12.85 -2.68
CA LEU A 133 -0.70 -11.48 -3.19
C LEU A 133 -1.04 -10.42 -2.11
N MET A 134 -2.03 -10.70 -1.24
CA MET A 134 -2.39 -9.80 -0.14
C MET A 134 -1.29 -9.65 0.92
N ARG A 135 -0.50 -10.69 1.19
CA ARG A 135 0.65 -10.59 2.11
C ARG A 135 1.72 -9.65 1.56
N THR A 136 2.00 -9.73 0.26
CA THR A 136 2.92 -8.84 -0.43
C THR A 136 2.42 -7.39 -0.41
N HIS A 137 1.12 -7.16 -0.64
CA HIS A 137 0.50 -5.83 -0.50
C HIS A 137 0.70 -5.22 0.90
N GLY A 138 0.62 -6.01 1.96
CA GLY A 138 0.85 -5.54 3.34
C GLY A 138 2.24 -4.94 3.56
N LEU A 139 3.28 -5.54 2.96
CA LEU A 139 4.65 -5.04 3.03
C LEU A 139 4.82 -3.69 2.31
N PHE A 140 4.23 -3.58 1.12
CA PHE A 140 4.25 -2.33 0.37
C PHE A 140 3.48 -1.21 1.07
N ALA A 141 2.32 -1.50 1.66
CA ALA A 141 1.55 -0.53 2.42
C ALA A 141 2.37 0.01 3.62
N MET A 142 3.07 -0.85 4.35
CA MET A 142 3.96 -0.42 5.44
C MET A 142 5.11 0.47 4.94
N ALA A 143 5.74 0.13 3.82
CA ALA A 143 6.83 0.91 3.24
C ALA A 143 6.37 2.33 2.83
N VAL A 144 5.17 2.45 2.27
CA VAL A 144 4.56 3.75 1.91
C VAL A 144 4.33 4.60 3.16
N THR A 145 3.77 4.01 4.23
CA THR A 145 3.51 4.74 5.48
C THR A 145 4.81 5.23 6.12
N MET A 146 5.87 4.42 6.14
CA MET A 146 7.18 4.85 6.65
C MET A 146 7.77 6.01 5.82
N THR A 147 7.60 5.97 4.50
CA THR A 147 8.07 7.05 3.62
C THR A 147 7.27 8.35 3.83
N GLN A 148 5.96 8.25 4.10
CA GLN A 148 5.13 9.41 4.46
C GLN A 148 5.55 10.03 5.80
N ILE A 149 5.89 9.22 6.80
CA ILE A 149 6.43 9.71 8.08
C ILE A 149 7.76 10.44 7.88
N ALA A 150 8.64 9.92 7.00
CA ALA A 150 9.91 10.58 6.66
C ALA A 150 9.69 11.94 5.97
N VAL A 151 8.75 12.03 5.02
CA VAL A 151 8.36 13.30 4.37
C VAL A 151 7.80 14.30 5.38
N ALA A 152 6.92 13.87 6.28
CA ALA A 152 6.38 14.72 7.35
C ALA A 152 7.49 15.22 8.29
N GLY A 153 8.45 14.35 8.64
CA GLY A 153 9.63 14.74 9.41
C GLY A 153 10.50 15.78 8.70
N GLY A 154 10.66 15.66 7.38
CA GLY A 154 11.37 16.64 6.54
C GLY A 154 10.69 18.02 6.54
N ALA A 155 9.35 18.05 6.45
CA ALA A 155 8.58 19.29 6.54
C ALA A 155 8.71 19.96 7.92
N ILE A 156 8.64 19.16 9.01
CA ILE A 156 8.83 19.65 10.38
C ILE A 156 10.25 20.18 10.57
N ALA A 157 11.26 19.51 10.04
CA ALA A 157 12.65 19.96 10.08
C ALA A 157 12.87 21.29 9.33
N ALA A 158 12.18 21.48 8.19
CA ALA A 158 12.21 22.73 7.45
C ALA A 158 11.59 23.90 8.25
N LEU A 159 10.48 23.64 8.95
CA LEU A 159 9.79 24.61 9.81
C LEU A 159 10.59 24.95 11.08
N THR A 160 11.21 23.96 11.71
CA THR A 160 11.94 24.12 12.98
C THR A 160 13.41 24.51 12.80
N ARG A 161 13.95 24.48 11.58
CA ARG A 161 15.38 24.69 11.25
C ARG A 161 16.35 23.79 12.03
N MET A 162 15.88 22.68 12.61
CA MET A 162 16.70 21.76 13.40
C MET A 162 17.35 20.68 12.51
N LYS A 163 18.68 20.75 12.32
CA LYS A 163 19.43 19.83 11.44
C LYS A 163 19.34 18.36 11.87
N SER A 164 19.19 18.07 13.16
CA SER A 164 19.08 16.71 13.71
C SER A 164 17.78 16.01 13.33
N ILE A 165 16.66 16.73 13.23
CA ILE A 165 15.37 16.16 12.79
C ILE A 165 15.44 15.77 11.30
N TRP A 166 16.14 16.57 10.48
CA TRP A 166 16.34 16.26 9.07
C TRP A 166 17.18 15.00 8.84
N ILE A 167 18.27 14.83 9.59
CA ILE A 167 19.12 13.61 9.50
C ILE A 167 18.32 12.37 9.92
N GLY A 168 17.54 12.45 10.99
CA GLY A 168 16.66 11.35 11.42
C GLY A 168 15.61 10.98 10.36
N GLY A 169 15.00 11.99 9.72
CA GLY A 169 14.08 11.79 8.61
C GLY A 169 14.73 11.14 7.38
N MET A 170 15.95 11.55 7.03
CA MET A 170 16.70 10.95 5.92
C MET A 170 17.03 9.47 6.15
N LEU A 171 17.42 9.09 7.37
CA LEU A 171 17.71 7.70 7.72
C LEU A 171 16.45 6.83 7.60
N LEU A 172 15.31 7.30 8.12
CA LEU A 172 14.03 6.62 7.94
C LEU A 172 13.61 6.53 6.48
N GLY A 173 13.82 7.60 5.70
CA GLY A 173 13.56 7.62 4.26
C GLY A 173 14.39 6.61 3.48
N LEU A 174 15.69 6.47 3.80
CA LEU A 174 16.57 5.46 3.21
C LEU A 174 16.13 4.03 3.53
N ILE A 175 15.69 3.77 4.76
CA ILE A 175 15.11 2.48 5.15
C ILE A 175 13.83 2.21 4.33
N GLY A 176 12.97 3.21 4.16
CA GLY A 176 11.76 3.11 3.33
C GLY A 176 12.07 2.78 1.87
N ILE A 177 13.05 3.46 1.25
CA ILE A 177 13.52 3.16 -0.12
C ILE A 177 14.06 1.72 -0.19
N GLY A 178 14.85 1.30 0.80
CA GLY A 178 15.37 -0.07 0.87
C GLY A 178 14.25 -1.12 0.91
N MET A 179 13.19 -0.87 1.67
CA MET A 179 12.02 -1.74 1.72
C MET A 179 11.25 -1.78 0.39
N ILE A 180 11.08 -0.64 -0.28
CA ILE A 180 10.44 -0.57 -1.62
C ILE A 180 11.24 -1.41 -2.63
N LEU A 181 12.57 -1.26 -2.64
CA LEU A 181 13.44 -2.03 -3.53
C LEU A 181 13.39 -3.52 -3.20
N MET A 182 13.44 -3.90 -1.93
CA MET A 182 13.33 -5.31 -1.52
C MET A 182 11.99 -5.92 -1.92
N GLY A 183 10.89 -5.18 -1.77
CA GLY A 183 9.56 -5.61 -2.21
C GLY A 183 9.45 -5.74 -3.74
N MET A 184 10.21 -4.95 -4.51
CA MET A 184 10.21 -4.99 -5.97
C MET A 184 10.96 -6.21 -6.54
N PHE A 185 11.90 -6.79 -5.78
CA PHE A 185 12.69 -7.96 -6.18
C PHE A 185 12.25 -9.27 -5.49
N SER A 186 11.19 -9.25 -4.68
CA SER A 186 10.61 -10.42 -4.00
C SER A 186 9.31 -10.86 -4.65
#